data_AF-A0A8J7Z823-F1
#
_entry.id   AF-A0A8J7Z823-F1
#
_cell.length_a   1.000
_cell.length_b   1.000
_cell.length_c   1.000
_cell.angle_alpha   90.00
_cell.angle_beta   90.00
_cell.angle_gamma   90.00
#
_symmetry.space_group_name_H-M   'P 1'
#
loop_
_entity.id
_entity.type
_entity.pdbx_description
1 polymer ?
#
loop_
_entity_poly.entity_id
_entity_poly.type
_entity_poly.pdbx_seq_one_letter_code
_entity_poly.pdbx_strand_id
1 'polypeptide(L)' 'MKTFTAIVERDCDTKLYVGYVPGFPGAHSQGETLDELQENLREVIEMLLEDYEGLKLLTMGR' A
#
# COMPACT_ATOMS: atom_id res chain seq x y z
N MET A 1 -0.69 -6.46 -15.28
CA MET A 1 -0.69 -6.66 -13.83
C MET A 1 0.60 -6.08 -13.28
N LYS A 2 0.55 -5.07 -12.41
CA LYS A 2 1.75 -4.56 -11.71
C LYS A 2 2.00 -5.45 -10.49
N THR A 3 3.26 -5.73 -10.19
CA THR A 3 3.66 -6.51 -9.02
C THR A 3 4.44 -5.60 -8.09
N PHE A 4 4.07 -5.62 -6.81
CA PHE A 4 4.75 -4.87 -5.75
C PHE A 4 5.28 -5.87 -4.73
N THR A 5 6.46 -5.60 -4.17
CA THR A 5 7.04 -6.40 -3.10
C THR A 5 6.90 -5.62 -1.80
N ALA A 6 6.16 -6.19 -0.84
CA ALA A 6 6.04 -5.63 0.49
C ALA A 6 7.07 -6.26 1.45
N ILE A 7 7.58 -5.44 2.37
CA ILE A 7 8.29 -5.91 3.55
C ILE A 7 7.26 -6.05 4.67
N VAL A 8 7.27 -7.19 5.35
CA VAL A 8 6.33 -7.50 6.43
C VAL A 8 7.10 -7.75 7.72
N GLU A 9 6.67 -7.08 8.78
CA GLU A 9 7.13 -7.29 10.15
C GLU A 9 5.95 -7.75 11.02
N ARG A 10 6.24 -8.52 12.06
CA ARG A 10 5.25 -8.85 13.09
C ARG A 10 5.54 -8.05 14.35
N ASP A 11 4.63 -7.15 14.68
CA ASP A 11 4.74 -6.28 15.84
C ASP A 11 4.52 -7.08 17.14
N CYS A 12 5.45 -6.94 18.09
CA CYS A 12 5.45 -7.73 19.30
C CYS A 12 4.47 -7.23 20.38
N ASP A 13 4.04 -5.96 20.31
CA ASP A 13 3.14 -5.35 21.30
C ASP A 13 1.67 -5.54 20.89
N THR A 14 1.36 -5.24 19.63
CA THR A 14 0.02 -5.31 19.06
C THR A 14 -0.34 -6.70 18.50
N LYS A 15 0.67 -7.54 18.24
CA LYS A 15 0.55 -8.87 17.61
C LYS A 15 0.08 -8.85 16.15
N LEU A 16 -0.01 -7.67 15.54
CA LEU A 16 -0.39 -7.50 14.14
C LEU A 16 0.80 -7.73 13.20
N TYR A 17 0.51 -8.07 11.95
CA TYR A 17 1.44 -7.91 10.85
C TYR A 17 1.38 -6.46 10.37
N VAL A 18 2.53 -5.84 10.21
CA VAL A 18 2.68 -4.49 9.65
C VAL A 18 3.47 -4.61 8.36
N GLY A 19 2.97 -4.01 7.29
CA GLY A 19 3.55 -4.12 5.96
C GLY A 19 3.72 -2.77 5.28
N TYR A 20 4.76 -2.65 4.47
CA TYR A 20 4.97 -1.49 3.60
C TYR A 20 5.66 -1.86 2.29
N VAL A 21 5.48 -1.04 1.25
CA VAL A 21 6.15 -1.22 -0.05
C VAL A 21 7.32 -0.22 -0.20
N PRO A 22 8.58 -0.69 -0.24
CA PRO A 22 9.73 0.17 -0.44
C PRO A 22 9.64 0.99 -1.73
N GLY A 23 9.90 2.29 -1.64
CA GLY A 23 9.85 3.20 -2.80
C GLY A 23 8.44 3.64 -3.20
N PHE A 24 7.40 3.27 -2.43
CA PHE A 24 6.02 3.71 -2.64
C PHE A 24 5.52 4.46 -1.40
N PRO A 25 5.73 5.79 -1.30
CA PRO A 25 5.30 6.57 -0.15
C PRO A 25 3.80 6.43 0.10
N GLY A 26 3.42 6.16 1.35
CA GLY A 26 2.03 5.98 1.76
C GLY A 26 1.48 4.56 1.61
N ALA A 27 2.18 3.65 0.94
CA ALA A 27 1.80 2.23 0.87
C ALA A 27 2.22 1.47 2.13
N HIS A 28 1.51 1.74 3.23
CA HIS A 28 1.68 1.11 4.54
C HIS A 28 0.33 0.61 5.03
N SER A 29 0.30 -0.57 5.63
CA SER A 29 -0.92 -1.10 6.26
C SER A 29 -0.59 -2.13 7.34
N GLN A 30 -1.62 -2.65 8.01
CA GLN A 30 -1.53 -3.68 9.05
C GLN A 30 -2.69 -4.68 8.94
N GLY A 31 -2.54 -5.87 9.53
CA GLY A 31 -3.59 -6.89 9.60
C GLY A 31 -3.30 -7.95 10.66
N GLU A 32 -4.32 -8.65 11.15
CA GLU A 32 -4.17 -9.76 12.09
C GLU A 32 -3.57 -11.00 11.42
N THR A 33 -3.77 -11.12 10.10
CA THR A 33 -3.24 -12.21 9.27
C THR A 33 -2.47 -11.66 8.06
N LEU A 34 -1.66 -12.51 7.42
CA LEU A 34 -0.96 -12.14 6.18
C LEU A 34 -1.93 -11.86 5.03
N ASP A 35 -3.05 -12.60 4.96
CA ASP A 35 -4.08 -12.40 3.92
C ASP A 35 -4.79 -11.05 4.11
N GLU A 36 -5.13 -10.70 5.35
CA GLU A 36 -5.72 -9.40 5.67
C GLU A 36 -4.74 -8.26 5.39
N LEU A 37 -3.48 -8.39 5.78
CA LEU A 37 -2.46 -7.39 5.46
C LEU A 37 -2.30 -7.22 3.95
N GLN A 38 -2.32 -8.32 3.18
CA GLN A 38 -2.23 -8.27 1.73
C GLN A 38 -3.42 -7.54 1.10
N GLU A 39 -4.65 -7.82 1.57
CA GLU A 39 -5.86 -7.16 1.11
C GLU A 39 -5.80 -5.66 1.42
N ASN A 40 -5.48 -5.29 2.66
CA ASN A 40 -5.39 -3.89 3.05
C ASN A 40 -4.28 -3.13 2.29
N LEU A 41 -3.14 -3.78 2.00
CA LEU A 41 -2.09 -3.18 1.16
C LEU A 41 -2.56 -3.01 -0.29
N ARG A 42 -3.34 -3.95 -0.83
CA ARG A 42 -3.91 -3.82 -2.17
C ARG A 42 -4.80 -2.59 -2.26
N GLU A 43 -5.74 -2.42 -1.33
CA GLU A 43 -6.65 -1.28 -1.31
C GLU A 43 -5.90 0.06 -1.25
N VAL A 44 -4.90 0.16 -0.36
CA VAL A 44 -4.08 1.38 -0.24
C VAL A 44 -3.31 1.67 -1.53
N ILE A 45 -2.73 0.66 -2.17
CA ILE A 45 -2.01 0.83 -3.43
C ILE A 45 -2.96 1.23 -4.56
N GLU A 46 -4.14 0.64 -4.64
CA GLU A 46 -5.17 0.98 -5.63
C GLU A 46 -5.59 2.44 -5.48
N MET A 47 -5.92 2.88 -4.26
CA MET A 47 -6.26 4.28 -3.97
C MET A 47 -5.13 5.24 -4.37
N LEU A 48 -3.88 4.94 -4.01
CA LEU A 48 -2.76 5.81 -4.35
C LEU A 48 -2.52 5.87 -5.86
N LEU A 49 -2.66 4.74 -6.57
CA LEU A 49 -2.54 4.72 -8.03
C LEU A 49 -3.63 5.56 -8.71
N GLU A 50 -4.86 5.51 -8.20
CA GLU A 50 -5.97 6.36 -8.68
C GLU A 50 -5.65 7.85 -8.48
N ASP A 51 -5.15 8.23 -7.31
CA ASP A 51 -4.73 9.62 -7.02
C ASP A 51 -3.60 10.09 -7.95
N TYR A 52 -2.59 9.24 -8.19
CA TYR A 52 -1.48 9.57 -9.09
C TYR A 52 -1.94 9.76 -10.54
N GLU A 53 -2.85 8.92 -11.04
CA GLU A 53 -3.42 9.09 -12.39
C GLU A 53 -4.30 10.34 -12.48
N GLY A 54 -5.06 10.66 -11.42
CA GLY A 54 -5.83 11.90 -11.31
C GLY A 54 -4.96 13.16 -11.35
N LEU A 55 -3.83 13.16 -10.62
CA LEU A 55 -2.83 14.24 -10.63
C LEU A 55 -2.16 14.42 -12.01
N LYS A 56 -1.94 13.33 -12.74
CA LYS A 56 -1.35 13.37 -14.08
C LYS A 56 -2.28 14.04 -15.09
N LEU A 57 -3.59 13.83 -14.98
CA LEU A 57 -4.59 14.49 -15.83
C LEU A 57 -4.66 16.01 -15.56
N LEU A 58 -4.54 16.44 -14.31
CA LEU A 58 -4.55 17.88 -13.96
C LEU A 58 -3.28 18.61 -14.39
N THR A 59 -2.14 17.92 -14.43
CA THR A 59 -0.84 18.51 -14.81
C THR A 59 -0.61 18.53 -16.32
N MET A 60 -1.23 17.62 -17.08
CA MET A 60 -1.19 17.62 -18.56
C MET A 60 -2.21 18.55 -19.23
N GLY A 61 -3.11 19.17 -18.46
CA GLY A 61 -4.09 20.15 -18.95
C GLY A 61 -3.65 21.61 -18.91
N ARG A 62 -2.34 21.90 -18.74
CA ARG A 62 -1.78 23.26 -18.79
C ARG A 62 -0.80 23.43 -19.93
#